data_AF-A0A1E4J651-F1
#
_entry.id   AF-A0A1E4J651-F1
#
_cell.length_a   1.000
_cell.length_b   1.000
_cell.length_c   1.000
_cell.angle_alpha   90.00
_cell.angle_beta   90.00
_cell.angle_gamma   90.00
#
_symmetry.space_group_name_H-M   'P 1'
#
loop_
_entity.id
_entity.type
_entity.pdbx_description
1 polymer ?
#
loop_
_entity_poly.entity_id
_entity_poly.type
_entity_poly.pdbx_seq_one_letter_code
_entity_poly.pdbx_strand_id
1 'polypeptide(L)'
;MNDPDAFPDEWRLVKEAENALLVSRFNFKKHVDFKKTILLALNTTSEQAAALRFLKDDAPGLSDLELAEIAPVVLDIAVDGNIDNLIIARAVLLQYSSHFLQSRKTIKSSLDRRLHEYLSSDDEFLYRRLAELLVTLDLPDALAKLLLICKDNGNPEIAEIYQDFSTRYAAGSGLKNE
;
A
#
# COMPACT_ATOMS: atom_id res chain seq x y z
N MET A 1 -44.46 -20.44 16.29
CA MET A 1 -44.33 -19.40 15.26
C MET A 1 -42.84 -19.24 15.05
N ASN A 2 -42.29 -19.73 13.94
CA ASN A 2 -40.88 -19.49 13.64
C ASN A 2 -40.78 -18.03 13.20
N ASP A 3 -40.13 -17.21 14.01
CA ASP A 3 -39.83 -15.83 13.66
C ASP A 3 -38.93 -15.86 12.41
N PRO A 4 -39.40 -15.35 11.25
CA PRO A 4 -38.61 -15.32 10.02
C PRO A 4 -37.36 -14.44 10.12
N ASP A 5 -37.24 -13.61 11.18
CA ASP A 5 -36.10 -12.75 11.48
C ASP A 5 -35.20 -13.31 12.61
N ALA A 6 -35.45 -14.54 13.08
CA ALA A 6 -34.61 -15.18 14.09
C ALA A 6 -33.29 -15.68 13.49
N PHE A 7 -32.26 -14.83 13.56
CA PHE A 7 -30.90 -15.22 13.20
C PHE A 7 -30.29 -16.23 14.18
N PRO A 8 -29.42 -17.15 13.70
CA PRO A 8 -28.63 -18.03 14.57
C PRO A 8 -27.85 -17.25 15.63
N ASP A 9 -27.60 -17.88 16.78
CA ASP A 9 -26.87 -17.24 17.88
C ASP A 9 -25.45 -16.83 17.43
N GLU A 10 -24.80 -17.60 16.56
CA GLU A 10 -23.49 -17.30 15.99
C GLU A 10 -23.49 -15.99 15.20
N TRP A 11 -24.55 -15.72 14.42
CA TRP A 11 -24.66 -14.48 13.67
C TRP A 11 -24.84 -13.27 14.59
N ARG A 12 -25.57 -13.44 15.71
CA ARG A 12 -25.71 -12.38 16.71
C ARG A 12 -24.36 -12.06 17.36
N LEU A 13 -23.55 -13.07 17.68
CA LEU A 13 -22.18 -12.89 18.18
C LEU A 13 -21.28 -12.15 17.19
N VAL A 14 -21.38 -12.46 15.89
CA VAL A 14 -20.64 -11.73 14.84
C VAL A 14 -21.04 -10.25 14.83
N LYS A 15 -22.33 -9.94 14.87
CA LYS A 15 -22.84 -8.56 14.90
C LYS A 15 -22.42 -7.80 16.15
N GLU A 16 -22.42 -8.45 17.31
CA GLU A 16 -21.95 -7.86 18.57
C GLU A 16 -20.44 -7.55 18.51
N ALA A 17 -19.64 -8.48 18.01
CA ALA A 17 -18.20 -8.29 17.82
C ALA A 17 -17.89 -7.16 16.83
N GLU A 18 -18.62 -7.09 15.71
CA GLU A 18 -18.49 -6.01 14.73
C GLU A 18 -18.77 -4.64 15.35
N ASN A 19 -19.87 -4.51 16.11
CA ASN A 19 -20.21 -3.26 16.80
C ASN A 19 -19.13 -2.86 17.81
N ALA A 20 -18.63 -3.80 18.61
CA ALA A 20 -17.56 -3.55 19.57
C ALA A 20 -16.27 -3.08 18.87
N LEU A 21 -15.95 -3.69 17.73
CA LEU A 21 -14.81 -3.29 16.90
C LEU A 21 -14.99 -1.87 16.35
N LEU A 22 -16.16 -1.53 15.80
CA LEU A 22 -16.44 -0.19 15.27
C LEU A 22 -16.31 0.90 16.35
N VAL A 23 -16.85 0.66 17.54
CA VAL A 23 -16.72 1.58 18.69
C VAL A 23 -15.25 1.75 19.09
N SER A 24 -14.51 0.65 19.17
CA SER A 24 -13.09 0.67 19.53
C SER A 24 -12.27 1.45 18.51
N ARG A 25 -12.51 1.22 17.21
CA ARG A 25 -11.85 1.94 16.11
C ARG A 25 -12.16 3.44 16.14
N PHE A 26 -13.42 3.80 16.37
CA PHE A 26 -13.83 5.20 16.52
C PHE A 26 -13.13 5.90 17.69
N ASN A 27 -13.06 5.24 18.85
CA ASN A 27 -12.39 5.80 20.03
C ASN A 27 -10.87 5.89 19.83
N PHE A 28 -10.26 4.90 19.19
CA PHE A 28 -8.82 4.89 18.93
C PHE A 28 -8.38 6.06 18.03
N LYS A 29 -9.17 6.42 17.01
CA LYS A 29 -8.90 7.62 16.18
C LYS A 29 -8.84 8.92 16.97
N LYS A 30 -9.50 8.99 18.13
CA LYS A 30 -9.52 10.16 19.00
C LYS A 30 -8.42 10.14 20.07
N HIS A 31 -7.64 9.07 20.14
CA HIS A 31 -6.58 8.95 21.12
C HIS A 31 -5.47 9.96 20.82
N VAL A 32 -4.95 10.64 21.85
CA VAL A 32 -3.92 11.71 21.70
C VAL A 32 -2.66 11.22 20.97
N ASP A 33 -2.31 9.96 21.18
CA ASP A 33 -1.16 9.29 20.56
C ASP A 33 -1.54 8.41 19.35
N PHE A 34 -2.70 8.63 18.72
CA PHE A 34 -3.19 7.80 17.61
C PHE A 34 -2.12 7.55 16.54
N LYS A 35 -1.58 8.63 15.95
CA LYS A 35 -0.55 8.54 14.90
C LYS A 35 0.70 7.82 15.38
N LYS A 36 1.19 8.17 16.58
CA LYS A 36 2.39 7.55 17.17
C LYS A 36 2.21 6.04 17.35
N THR A 37 1.01 5.64 17.79
CA THR A 37 0.66 4.23 18.00
C THR A 37 0.56 3.48 16.67
N ILE A 38 -0.06 4.08 15.65
CA ILE A 38 -0.09 3.49 14.29
C ILE A 38 1.32 3.33 13.73
N LEU A 39 2.17 4.35 13.81
CA LEU A 39 3.55 4.27 13.31
C LEU A 39 4.37 3.21 14.06
N LEU A 40 4.20 3.10 15.37
CA LEU A 40 4.83 2.05 16.17
C LEU A 40 4.35 0.66 15.75
N ALA A 41 3.03 0.48 15.58
CA ALA A 41 2.44 -0.79 15.17
C ALA A 41 2.87 -1.19 13.75
N LEU A 42 2.96 -0.25 12.81
CA LEU A 42 3.48 -0.51 11.46
C LEU A 42 4.94 -0.99 11.47
N ASN A 43 5.74 -0.53 12.42
CA ASN A 43 7.14 -0.94 12.59
C ASN A 43 7.31 -2.19 13.49
N THR A 44 6.21 -2.75 14.00
CA THR A 44 6.24 -3.93 14.89
C THR A 44 5.65 -5.12 14.16
N THR A 45 6.46 -6.15 13.86
CA THR A 45 6.04 -7.28 13.01
C THR A 45 4.74 -7.96 13.47
N SER A 46 4.54 -8.13 14.79
CA SER A 46 3.32 -8.74 15.34
C SER A 46 2.06 -7.90 15.16
N GLU A 47 2.22 -6.57 15.05
CA GLU A 47 1.11 -5.61 15.00
C GLU A 47 0.87 -5.06 13.58
N GLN A 48 1.85 -5.18 12.68
CA GLN A 48 1.84 -4.56 11.36
C GLN A 48 0.59 -4.92 10.55
N ALA A 49 0.18 -6.19 10.59
CA ALA A 49 -1.02 -6.65 9.88
C ALA A 49 -2.30 -6.00 10.43
N ALA A 50 -2.40 -5.81 11.74
CA ALA A 50 -3.55 -5.15 12.37
C ALA A 50 -3.58 -3.64 12.02
N ALA A 51 -2.42 -2.98 12.09
CA ALA A 51 -2.30 -1.57 11.70
C ALA A 51 -2.66 -1.32 10.23
N LEU A 52 -2.18 -2.18 9.32
CA LEU A 52 -2.51 -2.06 7.89
C LEU A 52 -4.00 -2.29 7.61
N ARG A 53 -4.63 -3.29 8.24
CA ARG A 53 -6.08 -3.50 8.12
C ARG A 53 -6.88 -2.33 8.67
N PHE A 54 -6.47 -1.79 9.82
CA PHE A 54 -7.06 -0.57 10.37
C PHE A 54 -6.98 0.57 9.35
N LEU A 55 -5.80 0.85 8.79
CA LEU A 55 -5.63 1.92 7.81
C LEU A 55 -6.45 1.71 6.54
N LYS A 56 -6.51 0.48 6.02
CA LYS A 56 -7.33 0.14 4.85
C LYS A 56 -8.82 0.45 5.08
N ASP A 57 -9.32 0.08 6.26
CA ASP A 57 -10.75 0.16 6.54
C ASP A 57 -11.17 1.53 7.13
N ASP A 58 -10.25 2.29 7.77
CA ASP A 58 -10.53 3.58 8.41
C ASP A 58 -9.97 4.81 7.70
N ALA A 59 -9.17 4.67 6.63
CA ALA A 59 -8.57 5.82 5.94
C ALA A 59 -9.55 6.98 5.63
N PRO A 60 -10.82 6.74 5.22
CA PRO A 60 -11.77 7.83 5.00
C PRO A 60 -12.10 8.67 6.24
N GLY A 61 -11.84 8.13 7.43
CA GLY A 61 -12.03 8.82 8.72
C GLY A 61 -10.78 9.56 9.23
N LEU A 62 -9.71 9.63 8.45
CA LEU A 62 -8.46 10.32 8.78
C LEU A 62 -8.23 11.50 7.83
N SER A 63 -7.47 12.51 8.27
CA SER A 63 -7.12 13.64 7.40
C SER A 63 -6.03 13.27 6.39
N ASP A 64 -6.06 13.89 5.20
CA ASP A 64 -5.03 13.68 4.16
C ASP A 64 -3.62 13.94 4.72
N LEU A 65 -3.46 14.91 5.63
CA LEU A 65 -2.16 15.20 6.25
C LEU A 65 -1.67 14.03 7.12
N GLU A 66 -2.54 13.43 7.94
CA GLU A 66 -2.18 12.27 8.76
C GLU A 66 -1.81 11.08 7.87
N LEU A 67 -2.59 10.83 6.82
CA LEU A 67 -2.31 9.77 5.85
C LEU A 67 -0.97 10.00 5.14
N ALA A 68 -0.69 11.24 4.74
CA ALA A 68 0.56 11.62 4.09
C ALA A 68 1.78 11.40 5.00
N GLU A 69 1.67 11.64 6.30
CA GLU A 69 2.75 11.37 7.25
C GLU A 69 2.99 9.86 7.48
N ILE A 70 1.94 9.04 7.35
CA ILE A 70 1.99 7.58 7.51
C ILE A 70 2.48 6.88 6.21
N ALA A 71 2.16 7.46 5.05
CA ALA A 71 2.41 6.88 3.74
C ALA A 71 3.85 6.38 3.50
N PRO A 72 4.94 7.06 3.96
CA PRO A 72 6.29 6.56 3.76
C PRO A 72 6.57 5.19 4.41
N VAL A 73 6.01 4.92 5.59
CA VAL A 73 6.20 3.63 6.27
C VAL A 73 5.41 2.53 5.56
N VAL A 74 4.19 2.86 5.12
CA VAL A 74 3.37 1.93 4.33
C VAL A 74 4.03 1.63 2.97
N LEU A 75 4.71 2.62 2.38
CA LEU A 75 5.49 2.44 1.15
C LEU A 75 6.61 1.42 1.35
N ASP A 76 7.40 1.57 2.41
CA ASP A 76 8.49 0.62 2.72
C ASP A 76 7.94 -0.81 2.85
N ILE A 77 6.80 -1.00 3.52
CA ILE A 77 6.13 -2.30 3.66
C ILE A 77 5.60 -2.83 2.32
N ALA A 78 5.10 -1.96 1.44
CA ALA A 78 4.56 -2.36 0.13
C ALA A 78 5.63 -2.84 -0.86
N VAL A 79 6.90 -2.50 -0.61
CA VAL A 79 8.06 -2.87 -1.43
C VAL A 79 8.83 -4.04 -0.79
N ASP A 80 9.18 -3.94 0.49
CA ASP A 80 10.08 -4.88 1.18
C ASP A 80 9.43 -5.60 2.39
N GLY A 81 8.12 -5.48 2.55
CA GLY A 81 7.39 -6.20 3.60
C GLY A 81 7.29 -7.71 3.35
N ASN A 82 6.78 -8.43 4.36
CA ASN A 82 6.38 -9.82 4.16
C ASN A 82 5.20 -9.92 3.17
N ILE A 83 5.02 -11.10 2.55
CA ILE A 83 4.09 -11.30 1.43
C ILE A 83 2.65 -10.93 1.79
N ASP A 84 2.18 -11.29 2.98
CA ASP A 84 0.80 -11.00 3.37
C ASP A 84 0.57 -9.50 3.60
N ASN A 85 1.53 -8.84 4.25
CA ASN A 85 1.43 -7.43 4.60
C ASN A 85 1.66 -6.51 3.40
N LEU A 86 2.54 -6.87 2.46
CA LEU A 86 2.80 -6.04 1.27
C LEU A 86 1.53 -5.91 0.41
N ILE A 87 0.72 -6.96 0.30
CA ILE A 87 -0.55 -6.93 -0.45
C ILE A 87 -1.51 -5.93 0.19
N ILE A 88 -1.63 -5.94 1.52
CA ILE A 88 -2.50 -5.01 2.25
C ILE A 88 -1.96 -3.58 2.14
N ALA A 89 -0.64 -3.39 2.29
CA ALA A 89 0.01 -2.09 2.18
C ALA A 89 -0.19 -1.45 0.79
N ARG A 90 -0.09 -2.23 -0.30
CA ARG A 90 -0.39 -1.77 -1.66
C ARG A 90 -1.82 -1.27 -1.80
N ALA A 91 -2.79 -1.98 -1.22
CA ALA A 91 -4.19 -1.55 -1.24
C ALA A 91 -4.40 -0.23 -0.47
N VAL A 92 -3.74 -0.07 0.68
CA VAL A 92 -3.74 1.18 1.45
C VAL A 92 -3.16 2.34 0.62
N LEU A 93 -2.00 2.15 -0.02
CA LEU A 93 -1.37 3.18 -0.85
C LEU A 93 -2.19 3.53 -2.08
N LEU A 94 -2.85 2.55 -2.71
CA LEU A 94 -3.76 2.80 -3.83
C LEU A 94 -4.88 3.74 -3.40
N GLN A 95 -5.55 3.44 -2.28
CA GLN A 95 -6.58 4.29 -1.70
C GLN A 95 -6.06 5.70 -1.38
N TYR A 96 -4.84 5.80 -0.85
CA TYR A 96 -4.22 7.10 -0.56
C TYR A 96 -3.97 7.88 -1.84
N SER A 97 -3.38 7.24 -2.85
CA SER A 97 -3.02 7.84 -4.14
C SER A 97 -4.24 8.26 -4.97
N SER A 98 -5.36 7.55 -4.86
CA SER A 98 -6.57 7.83 -5.65
C SER A 98 -7.49 8.89 -5.03
N HIS A 99 -7.52 9.00 -3.70
CA HIS A 99 -8.48 9.87 -3.01
C HIS A 99 -7.87 11.10 -2.33
N PHE A 100 -6.56 11.13 -2.12
CA PHE A 100 -5.92 12.11 -1.25
C PHE A 100 -4.70 12.77 -1.93
N LEU A 101 -4.79 14.08 -2.18
CA LEU A 101 -3.82 14.80 -3.01
C LEU A 101 -2.45 14.91 -2.35
N GLN A 102 -2.39 15.21 -1.04
CA GLN A 102 -1.12 15.37 -0.34
C GLN A 102 -0.46 14.02 -0.13
N SER A 103 -1.24 13.00 0.23
CA SER A 103 -0.77 11.63 0.32
C SER A 103 -0.18 11.15 -1.01
N ARG A 104 -0.84 11.39 -2.16
CA ARG A 104 -0.29 11.06 -3.49
C ARG A 104 1.06 11.76 -3.75
N LYS A 105 1.18 13.04 -3.41
CA LYS A 105 2.45 13.78 -3.57
C LYS A 105 3.55 13.21 -2.68
N THR A 106 3.24 12.89 -1.42
CA THR A 106 4.20 12.31 -0.48
C THR A 106 4.65 10.92 -0.90
N ILE A 107 3.74 10.09 -1.45
CA ILE A 107 4.09 8.79 -2.00
C ILE A 107 5.08 8.95 -3.16
N LYS A 108 4.78 9.84 -4.12
CA LYS A 108 5.67 10.12 -5.26
C LYS A 108 7.04 10.61 -4.80
N SER A 109 7.10 11.61 -3.92
CA SER A 109 8.39 12.15 -3.44
C SER A 109 9.17 11.15 -2.61
N SER A 110 8.49 10.30 -1.84
CA SER A 110 9.14 9.23 -1.07
C SER A 110 9.70 8.14 -1.99
N LEU A 111 8.98 7.76 -3.03
CA LEU A 111 9.46 6.87 -4.08
C LEU A 111 10.71 7.44 -4.76
N ASP A 112 10.67 8.69 -5.23
CA ASP A 112 11.81 9.32 -5.90
C ASP A 112 13.05 9.37 -4.99
N ARG A 113 12.88 9.66 -3.68
CA ARG A 113 13.98 9.70 -2.72
C ARG A 113 14.56 8.32 -2.39
N ARG A 114 13.70 7.31 -2.25
CA ARG A 114 14.09 5.96 -1.81
C ARG A 114 14.38 5.01 -2.96
N LEU A 115 14.16 5.42 -4.21
CA LEU A 115 14.37 4.58 -5.39
C LEU A 115 15.76 3.96 -5.39
N HIS A 116 16.80 4.76 -5.15
CA HIS A 116 18.17 4.26 -5.05
C HIS A 116 18.33 3.19 -3.94
N GLU A 117 17.71 3.39 -2.77
CA GLU A 117 17.84 2.49 -1.63
C GLU A 117 17.23 1.12 -1.96
N TYR A 118 16.05 1.09 -2.57
CA TYR A 118 15.38 -0.16 -2.99
C TYR A 118 16.17 -0.93 -4.05
N LEU A 119 16.90 -0.22 -4.90
CA LEU A 119 17.65 -0.80 -6.01
C LEU A 119 19.11 -1.12 -5.62
N SER A 120 19.50 -0.89 -4.36
CA SER A 120 20.90 -1.05 -3.93
C SER A 120 21.36 -2.50 -3.72
N SER A 121 20.43 -3.45 -3.59
CA SER A 121 20.71 -4.84 -3.26
C SER A 121 20.86 -5.77 -4.47
N ASP A 122 20.63 -5.29 -5.70
CA ASP A 122 20.50 -6.12 -6.92
C ASP A 122 19.55 -7.33 -6.73
N ASP A 123 18.56 -7.20 -5.85
CA ASP A 123 17.54 -8.22 -5.60
C ASP A 123 16.39 -8.11 -6.63
N GLU A 124 16.27 -9.09 -7.52
CA GLU A 124 15.21 -9.14 -8.53
C GLU A 124 13.80 -8.99 -7.91
N PHE A 125 13.56 -9.58 -6.73
CA PHE A 125 12.26 -9.52 -6.09
C PHE A 125 11.90 -8.07 -5.72
N LEU A 126 12.85 -7.27 -5.27
CA LEU A 126 12.61 -5.86 -4.94
C LEU A 126 12.30 -5.05 -6.20
N TYR A 127 13.05 -5.26 -7.29
CA TYR A 127 12.78 -4.61 -8.56
C TYR A 127 11.38 -4.94 -9.09
N ARG A 128 11.01 -6.23 -9.07
CA ARG A 128 9.70 -6.71 -9.55
C ARG A 128 8.58 -6.17 -8.67
N ARG A 129 8.74 -6.22 -7.35
CA ARG A 129 7.75 -5.66 -6.40
C ARG A 129 7.58 -4.17 -6.57
N LEU A 130 8.65 -3.43 -6.86
CA LEU A 130 8.56 -2.00 -7.14
C LEU A 130 7.82 -1.74 -8.46
N ALA A 131 8.10 -2.50 -9.53
CA ALA A 131 7.39 -2.37 -10.80
C ALA A 131 5.87 -2.62 -10.65
N GLU A 132 5.49 -3.69 -9.94
CA GLU A 132 4.09 -3.99 -9.63
C GLU A 132 3.41 -2.87 -8.83
N LEU A 133 4.11 -2.29 -7.84
CA LEU A 133 3.59 -1.18 -7.06
C LEU A 133 3.36 0.05 -7.97
N LEU A 134 4.33 0.39 -8.82
CA LEU A 134 4.23 1.55 -9.72
C LEU A 134 3.07 1.40 -10.73
N VAL A 135 2.83 0.19 -11.23
CA VAL A 135 1.64 -0.13 -12.03
C VAL A 135 0.37 0.03 -11.19
N THR A 136 0.35 -0.53 -9.98
CA THR A 136 -0.81 -0.46 -9.08
C THR A 136 -1.21 0.98 -8.77
N LEU A 137 -0.23 1.85 -8.54
CA LEU A 137 -0.44 3.25 -8.17
C LEU A 137 -0.66 4.18 -9.37
N ASP A 138 -0.64 3.65 -10.60
CA ASP A 138 -0.73 4.41 -11.85
C ASP A 138 0.33 5.53 -11.94
N LEU A 139 1.59 5.14 -11.84
CA LEU A 139 2.76 6.02 -11.85
C LEU A 139 3.67 5.74 -13.07
N PRO A 140 3.22 6.04 -14.30
CA PRO A 140 3.93 5.66 -15.53
C PRO A 140 5.32 6.28 -15.65
N ASP A 141 5.52 7.53 -15.20
CA ASP A 141 6.83 8.18 -15.27
C ASP A 141 7.88 7.49 -14.38
N ALA A 142 7.47 7.09 -13.18
CA ALA A 142 8.34 6.36 -12.25
C ALA A 142 8.59 4.94 -12.77
N LEU A 143 7.57 4.29 -13.35
CA LEU A 143 7.74 2.99 -14.00
C LEU A 143 8.75 3.08 -15.15
N ALA A 144 8.65 4.09 -16.02
CA ALA A 144 9.60 4.30 -17.11
C ALA A 144 11.05 4.40 -16.62
N LYS A 145 11.29 5.19 -15.56
CA LYS A 145 12.61 5.32 -14.95
C LYS A 145 13.14 3.97 -14.44
N LEU A 146 12.30 3.21 -13.74
CA LEU A 146 12.67 1.87 -13.25
C LEU A 146 13.00 0.93 -14.42
N LEU A 147 12.16 0.90 -15.46
CA LEU A 147 12.35 0.02 -16.61
C LEU A 147 13.64 0.32 -17.37
N LEU A 148 14.03 1.60 -17.49
CA LEU A 148 15.33 1.96 -18.05
C LEU A 148 16.50 1.40 -17.22
N ILE A 149 16.41 1.46 -15.89
CA ILE A 149 17.41 0.87 -14.99
C ILE A 149 17.46 -0.65 -15.16
N CYS A 150 16.30 -1.32 -15.27
CA CYS A 150 16.23 -2.76 -15.48
C CYS A 150 16.90 -3.17 -16.80
N LYS A 151 16.59 -2.46 -17.90
CA LYS A 151 17.06 -2.79 -19.25
C LYS A 151 18.58 -2.86 -19.37
N ASP A 152 19.27 -1.95 -18.68
CA ASP A 152 20.72 -1.82 -18.74
C ASP A 152 21.43 -2.57 -17.59
N ASN A 153 20.70 -3.34 -16.78
CA ASN A 153 21.26 -4.09 -15.66
C ASN A 153 22.03 -5.34 -16.13
N GLY A 154 23.16 -5.62 -15.50
CA GLY A 154 24.00 -6.79 -15.82
C GLY A 154 23.41 -8.13 -15.37
N ASN A 155 22.45 -8.13 -14.45
CA ASN A 155 21.71 -9.32 -14.03
C ASN A 155 20.57 -9.62 -15.02
N PRO A 156 20.58 -10.77 -15.71
CA PRO A 156 19.53 -11.15 -16.66
C PRO A 156 18.13 -11.19 -16.06
N GLU A 157 18.00 -11.60 -14.80
CA GLU A 157 16.72 -11.68 -14.09
C GLU A 157 16.09 -10.28 -13.91
N ILE A 158 16.91 -9.30 -13.55
CA ILE A 158 16.47 -7.90 -13.45
C ILE A 158 16.16 -7.34 -14.85
N ALA A 159 16.96 -7.67 -15.86
CA ALA A 159 16.73 -7.24 -17.23
C ALA A 159 15.41 -7.76 -17.81
N GLU A 160 14.98 -8.97 -17.42
CA GLU A 160 13.69 -9.56 -17.84
C GLU A 160 12.48 -8.73 -17.38
N ILE A 161 12.57 -8.05 -16.23
CA ILE A 161 11.51 -7.15 -15.71
C ILE A 161 11.17 -6.05 -16.72
N TYR A 162 12.16 -5.56 -17.48
CA TYR A 162 11.90 -4.58 -18.55
C TYR A 162 10.87 -5.14 -19.56
N GLN A 163 11.07 -6.38 -20.00
CA GLN A 163 10.19 -7.01 -20.98
C GLN A 163 8.80 -7.22 -20.40
N ASP A 164 8.71 -7.76 -19.18
CA ASP A 164 7.44 -8.08 -18.51
C ASP A 164 6.52 -6.87 -18.33
N PHE A 165 7.09 -5.70 -18.08
CA PHE A 165 6.34 -4.50 -17.75
C PHE A 165 6.31 -3.45 -18.87
N SER A 166 7.11 -3.60 -19.94
CA SER A 166 7.11 -2.70 -21.11
C SER A 166 5.74 -2.62 -21.81
N THR A 167 5.02 -3.73 -21.90
CA THR A 167 3.67 -3.78 -22.50
C THR A 167 2.64 -3.04 -21.64
N ARG A 168 2.76 -3.12 -20.31
CA ARG A 168 1.90 -2.39 -19.37
C ARG A 168 2.16 -0.89 -19.39
N TYR A 169 3.42 -0.50 -19.55
CA TYR A 169 3.80 0.90 -19.79
C TYR A 169 3.14 1.44 -21.07
N ALA A 170 3.27 0.74 -22.19
CA ALA A 170 2.69 1.14 -23.48
C ALA A 170 1.15 1.25 -23.50
N ALA A 171 0.45 0.50 -22.64
CA ALA A 171 -1.01 0.58 -22.52
C ALA A 171 -1.49 1.79 -21.70
N GLY A 172 -0.69 2.29 -20.76
CA GLY A 172 -1.02 3.42 -19.88
C GLY A 172 -0.52 4.79 -20.38
N SER A 173 0.63 4.81 -21.08
CA SER A 173 1.12 5.99 -21.78
C SER A 173 0.69 5.91 -23.24
N GLY A 174 -0.22 6.78 -23.68
CA GLY A 174 -0.59 6.95 -25.10
C GLY A 174 0.56 7.45 -25.99
N LEU A 175 1.71 6.80 -25.95
CA LEU A 175 2.81 6.99 -26.88
C LEU A 175 2.49 6.21 -28.15
N LYS A 176 1.85 6.94 -29.08
CA LYS A 176 2.03 6.67 -30.50
C LYS A 176 3.53 6.76 -30.77
N ASN A 177 4.08 5.66 -31.29
CA ASN A 177 5.41 5.65 -31.88
C ASN A 177 5.44 6.68 -33.02
N GLU A 178 6.16 7.78 -32.84
CA GLU A 178 6.74 8.60 -33.93
C GLU A 178 8.13 9.08 -33.49
#